data_AF-A0A0C6P3G8-F1
#
_entry.id   AF-A0A0C6P3G8-F1
#
_cell.length_a   1.000
_cell.length_b   1.000
_cell.length_c   1.000
_cell.angle_alpha   90.00
_cell.angle_beta   90.00
_cell.angle_gamma   90.00
#
_symmetry.space_group_name_H-M   'P 1'
#
loop_
_entity.id
_entity.type
_entity.pdbx_description
1 polymer ?
#
loop_
_entity_poly.entity_id
_entity_poly.type
_entity_poly.pdbx_seq_one_letter_code
_entity_poly.pdbx_strand_id
1 'polypeptide(L)'
;MTEARAGLFARRRYLPALAVLYAALWLALAIEPHDRSDWLLENALVLGFGVALYATRRWFVFSRVSYTLIFLYLCLHAVGAHYTYSLVPYDAWWQRLTGHSLDQLLGWERNQFDRLVHFSYGLLLAYPIREIFLRVVEVRGFWGYLLPLDVALSTSALYELIEWGAAEFFGGELGVAYLGTQGDIWDAQKDMALAGLGALIAMLLTALFNRGARRDPARDWVDRMKPGHT
;
A
#
# COMPACT_ATOMS: atom_id res chain seq x y z
N MET A 1 -18.01 -4.32 -34.01
CA MET A 1 -17.18 -3.46 -33.13
C MET A 1 -16.45 -4.36 -32.14
N THR A 2 -15.14 -4.52 -32.33
CA THR A 2 -14.34 -5.64 -31.80
C THR A 2 -14.03 -5.49 -30.31
N GLU A 3 -13.97 -6.61 -29.57
CA GLU A 3 -13.67 -6.69 -28.12
C GLU A 3 -12.46 -5.84 -27.68
N ALA A 4 -11.46 -5.67 -28.56
CA ALA A 4 -10.30 -4.82 -28.35
C ALA A 4 -10.66 -3.34 -28.08
N ARG A 5 -11.69 -2.79 -28.75
CA ARG A 5 -12.19 -1.43 -28.46
C ARG A 5 -12.93 -1.38 -27.13
N ALA A 6 -13.72 -2.40 -26.79
CA ALA A 6 -14.43 -2.47 -25.52
C ALA A 6 -13.48 -2.55 -24.31
N GLY A 7 -12.40 -3.34 -24.42
CA GLY A 7 -11.34 -3.43 -23.41
C GLY A 7 -10.58 -2.11 -23.19
N LEU A 8 -10.32 -1.36 -24.27
CA LEU A 8 -9.69 -0.03 -24.19
C LEU A 8 -10.62 1.02 -23.55
N PHE A 9 -11.93 0.98 -23.86
CA PHE A 9 -12.94 1.88 -23.29
C PHE A 9 -13.16 1.63 -21.79
N ALA A 10 -13.25 0.36 -21.37
CA ALA A 10 -13.36 0.00 -19.96
C ALA A 10 -12.16 0.48 -19.14
N ARG A 11 -10.95 0.39 -19.71
CA ARG A 11 -9.71 0.89 -19.09
C ARG A 11 -9.66 2.42 -18.99
N ARG A 12 -10.11 3.13 -20.05
CA ARG A 12 -10.17 4.60 -20.06
C ARG A 12 -11.05 5.17 -18.96
N ARG A 13 -12.06 4.43 -18.51
CA ARG A 13 -12.96 4.83 -17.42
C ARG A 13 -12.51 4.34 -16.05
N TYR A 14 -11.78 3.22 -16.00
CA TYR A 14 -11.39 2.59 -14.74
C TYR A 14 -10.47 3.46 -13.88
N LEU A 15 -9.40 4.02 -14.47
CA LEU A 15 -8.46 4.85 -13.70
C LEU A 15 -9.08 6.17 -13.22
N PRO A 16 -9.79 6.94 -14.08
CA PRO A 16 -10.53 8.10 -13.59
C PRO A 16 -11.55 7.75 -12.51
N ALA A 17 -12.22 6.60 -12.60
CA ALA A 17 -13.16 6.18 -11.56
C ALA A 17 -12.46 5.94 -10.22
N LEU A 18 -11.35 5.20 -10.19
CA LEU A 18 -10.57 5.03 -8.96
C LEU A 18 -10.04 6.36 -8.42
N ALA A 19 -9.56 7.25 -9.29
CA ALA A 19 -9.07 8.56 -8.89
C ALA A 19 -10.18 9.44 -8.29
N VAL A 20 -11.38 9.44 -8.87
CA VAL A 20 -12.54 10.18 -8.35
C VAL A 20 -13.00 9.61 -7.01
N LEU A 21 -13.09 8.27 -6.90
CA LEU A 21 -13.46 7.62 -5.64
C LEU A 21 -12.45 7.91 -4.54
N TYR A 22 -11.15 7.83 -4.86
CA TYR A 22 -10.10 8.15 -3.90
C TYR A 22 -10.13 9.62 -3.51
N ALA A 23 -10.26 10.54 -4.48
CA ALA A 23 -10.35 11.97 -4.20
C ALA A 23 -11.57 12.30 -3.33
N ALA A 24 -12.72 11.66 -3.56
CA ALA A 24 -13.90 11.86 -2.73
C ALA A 24 -13.68 11.38 -1.28
N LEU A 25 -13.10 10.20 -1.10
CA LEU A 25 -12.74 9.67 0.22
C LEU A 25 -11.71 10.59 0.91
N TRP A 26 -10.63 10.93 0.20
CA TRP A 26 -9.56 11.76 0.71
C TRP A 26 -10.05 13.16 1.11
N LEU A 27 -10.90 13.80 0.29
CA LEU A 27 -11.49 15.10 0.61
C LEU A 27 -12.42 15.03 1.83
N ALA A 28 -13.19 13.96 1.99
CA ALA A 28 -14.02 13.75 3.17
C ALA A 28 -13.15 13.59 4.44
N LEU A 29 -12.05 12.84 4.34
CA LEU A 29 -11.08 12.61 5.42
C LEU A 29 -10.12 13.80 5.62
N ALA A 30 -10.10 14.78 4.72
CA ALA A 30 -9.36 16.03 4.89
C ALA A 30 -10.12 17.04 5.76
N ILE A 31 -11.41 16.79 6.04
CA ILE A 31 -12.21 17.63 6.93
C ILE A 31 -11.85 17.28 8.37
N GLU A 32 -11.31 18.27 9.09
CA GLU A 32 -11.00 18.15 10.52
C GLU A 32 -10.19 16.89 10.87
N PRO A 33 -9.00 16.68 10.28
CA PRO A 33 -8.13 15.58 10.71
C PRO A 33 -7.70 15.81 12.17
N HIS A 34 -7.44 14.71 12.87
CA HIS A 34 -7.12 14.68 14.28
C HIS A 34 -5.93 15.58 14.63
N ASP A 35 -4.81 15.44 13.90
CA ASP A 35 -3.69 16.38 13.93
C ASP A 35 -3.37 16.85 12.50
N ARG A 36 -3.38 18.17 12.28
CA ARG A 36 -3.17 18.76 10.95
C ARG A 36 -1.73 18.67 10.47
N SER A 37 -0.76 18.72 11.37
CA SER A 37 0.67 18.68 11.03
C SER A 37 1.06 17.25 10.65
N ASP A 38 0.62 16.29 11.44
CA ASP A 38 0.73 14.85 11.17
C ASP A 38 0.06 14.49 9.83
N TRP A 39 -1.20 14.92 9.64
CA TRP A 39 -1.93 14.69 8.39
C TRP A 39 -1.20 15.26 7.16
N LEU A 40 -0.60 16.46 7.26
CA LEU A 40 0.19 17.04 6.17
C LEU A 40 1.45 16.22 5.87
N LEU A 41 2.16 15.78 6.90
CA LEU A 41 3.37 14.97 6.79
C LEU A 41 3.07 13.64 6.09
N GLU A 42 2.04 12.94 6.57
CA GLU A 42 1.56 11.67 6.01
C GLU A 42 1.16 11.78 4.53
N ASN A 43 0.51 12.88 4.15
CA ASN A 43 0.05 13.07 2.79
C ASN A 43 1.15 13.55 1.82
N ALA A 44 2.30 14.02 2.32
CA ALA A 44 3.40 14.47 1.47
C ALA A 44 3.93 13.35 0.56
N LEU A 45 4.12 12.15 1.10
CA LEU A 45 4.55 10.97 0.34
C LEU A 45 3.51 10.52 -0.68
N VAL A 46 2.22 10.56 -0.33
CA VAL A 46 1.12 10.22 -1.25
C VAL A 46 1.05 11.18 -2.43
N LEU A 47 1.20 12.48 -2.17
CA LEU A 47 1.25 13.50 -3.22
C LEU A 47 2.47 13.29 -4.13
N GLY A 48 3.65 13.04 -3.54
CA GLY A 48 4.86 12.71 -4.28
C GLY A 48 4.68 11.48 -5.18
N PHE A 49 4.07 10.41 -4.65
CA PHE A 49 3.73 9.21 -5.40
C PHE A 49 2.75 9.48 -6.55
N GLY A 50 1.69 10.27 -6.30
CA GLY A 50 0.75 10.69 -7.34
C GLY A 50 1.41 11.48 -8.47
N VAL A 51 2.31 12.40 -8.14
CA VAL A 51 3.13 13.15 -9.11
C VAL A 51 4.02 12.19 -9.90
N ALA A 52 4.68 11.23 -9.26
CA ALA A 52 5.52 10.24 -9.92
C ALA A 52 4.72 9.36 -10.90
N LEU A 53 3.54 8.88 -10.49
CA LEU A 53 2.63 8.13 -11.37
C LEU A 53 2.21 8.98 -12.58
N TYR A 54 1.87 10.25 -12.36
CA TYR A 54 1.50 11.15 -13.44
C TYR A 54 2.68 11.38 -14.39
N ALA A 55 3.87 11.69 -13.88
CA ALA A 55 5.07 11.96 -14.68
C ALA A 55 5.47 10.74 -15.53
N THR A 56 5.39 9.54 -14.96
CA THR A 56 5.81 8.29 -15.62
C THR A 56 4.74 7.66 -16.52
N ARG A 57 3.52 8.20 -16.56
CA ARG A 57 2.36 7.61 -17.28
C ARG A 57 2.55 7.34 -18.77
N ARG A 58 3.50 8.04 -19.42
CA ARG A 58 3.81 7.83 -20.84
C ARG A 58 4.75 6.64 -21.06
N TRP A 59 5.50 6.23 -20.03
CA TRP A 59 6.55 5.22 -20.12
C TRP A 59 6.11 3.91 -19.43
N PHE A 60 5.42 4.04 -18.30
CA PHE A 60 4.96 2.94 -17.48
C PHE A 60 3.48 3.10 -17.13
N VAL A 61 2.72 2.01 -17.22
CA VAL A 61 1.32 1.98 -16.80
C VAL A 61 1.01 0.64 -16.17
N PHE A 62 0.50 0.66 -14.94
CA PHE A 62 0.14 -0.53 -14.20
C PHE A 62 -1.04 -1.29 -14.82
N SER A 63 -1.15 -2.57 -14.49
CA SER A 63 -2.33 -3.39 -14.74
C SER A 63 -3.50 -2.91 -13.88
N ARG A 64 -4.72 -3.32 -14.23
CA ARG A 64 -5.91 -3.00 -13.43
C ARG A 64 -5.81 -3.55 -12.01
N VAL A 65 -5.25 -4.74 -11.84
CA VAL A 65 -5.03 -5.37 -10.54
C VAL A 65 -4.11 -4.50 -9.69
N SER A 66 -2.95 -4.11 -10.22
CA SER A 66 -2.00 -3.26 -9.51
C SER A 66 -2.61 -1.91 -9.13
N TYR A 67 -3.40 -1.28 -10.02
CA TYR A 67 -4.12 -0.05 -9.68
C TYR A 67 -5.18 -0.24 -8.59
N THR A 68 -5.91 -1.36 -8.57
CA THR A 68 -6.85 -1.67 -7.47
C THR A 68 -6.09 -1.80 -6.15
N LEU A 69 -4.99 -2.54 -6.14
CA LEU A 69 -4.23 -2.80 -4.91
C LEU A 69 -3.62 -1.51 -4.35
N ILE A 70 -3.05 -0.67 -5.22
CA ILE A 70 -2.57 0.67 -4.87
C ILE A 70 -3.74 1.50 -4.31
N PHE A 71 -4.90 1.51 -4.97
CA PHE A 71 -6.08 2.24 -4.50
C PHE A 71 -6.51 1.79 -3.10
N LEU A 72 -6.61 0.49 -2.86
CA LEU A 72 -6.99 -0.06 -1.55
C LEU A 72 -6.01 0.34 -0.45
N TYR A 73 -4.70 0.27 -0.74
CA TYR A 73 -3.67 0.71 0.19
C TYR A 73 -3.77 2.22 0.49
N LEU A 74 -3.96 3.05 -0.54
CA LEU A 74 -4.14 4.50 -0.36
C LEU A 74 -5.39 4.85 0.45
N CYS A 75 -6.47 4.06 0.35
CA CYS A 75 -7.65 4.23 1.19
C CYS A 75 -7.35 3.95 2.66
N LEU A 76 -6.57 2.90 2.98
CA LEU A 76 -6.12 2.62 4.35
C LEU A 76 -5.25 3.76 4.88
N HIS A 77 -4.28 4.22 4.07
CA HIS A 77 -3.43 5.37 4.40
C HIS A 77 -4.24 6.61 4.73
N ALA A 78 -5.25 6.95 3.90
CA ALA A 78 -6.07 8.13 4.12
C ALA A 78 -6.84 8.08 5.46
N VAL A 79 -7.29 6.89 5.86
CA VAL A 79 -7.94 6.68 7.17
C VAL A 79 -6.93 6.86 8.30
N GLY A 80 -5.74 6.25 8.20
CA GLY A 80 -4.65 6.42 9.16
C GLY A 80 -4.26 7.88 9.34
N ALA A 81 -3.98 8.58 8.24
CA ALA A 81 -3.61 9.99 8.25
C ALA A 81 -4.68 10.91 8.85
N HIS A 82 -5.98 10.61 8.63
CA HIS A 82 -7.07 11.42 9.20
C HIS A 82 -7.13 11.31 10.73
N TYR A 83 -7.04 10.09 11.25
CA TYR A 83 -7.18 9.86 12.69
C TYR A 83 -5.87 9.98 13.46
N THR A 84 -4.72 10.01 12.77
CA THR A 84 -3.43 9.55 13.27
C THR A 84 -3.46 8.03 13.50
N TYR A 85 -2.45 7.33 12.99
CA TYR A 85 -2.43 5.87 12.89
C TYR A 85 -2.68 5.16 14.22
N SER A 86 -2.09 5.66 15.30
CA SER A 86 -2.21 5.11 16.65
C SER A 86 -3.60 5.32 17.29
N LEU A 87 -4.47 6.12 16.67
CA LEU A 87 -5.76 6.54 17.20
C LEU A 87 -6.95 6.13 16.31
N VAL A 88 -6.72 5.36 15.23
CA VAL A 88 -7.82 4.87 14.39
C VAL A 88 -8.78 4.02 15.24
N PRO A 89 -10.08 4.37 15.31
CA PRO A 89 -11.01 3.73 16.25
C PRO A 89 -11.56 2.40 15.71
N TYR A 90 -10.69 1.51 15.22
CA TYR A 90 -11.09 0.24 14.59
C TYR A 90 -11.80 -0.70 15.59
N ASP A 91 -11.39 -0.71 16.87
CA ASP A 91 -12.00 -1.56 17.88
C ASP A 91 -13.45 -1.13 18.16
N ALA A 92 -13.67 0.19 18.26
CA ALA A 92 -15.01 0.74 18.41
C ALA A 92 -15.90 0.46 17.19
N TRP A 93 -15.35 0.51 15.97
CA TRP A 93 -16.09 0.11 14.76
C TRP A 93 -16.44 -1.38 14.79
N TRP A 94 -15.49 -2.24 15.15
CA TRP A 94 -15.70 -3.68 15.27
C TRP A 94 -16.75 -4.00 16.35
N GLN A 95 -16.70 -3.33 17.49
CA GLN A 95 -17.66 -3.49 18.57
C GLN A 95 -19.06 -3.05 18.16
N ARG A 96 -19.20 -1.95 17.40
CA ARG A 96 -20.50 -1.55 16.84
C ARG A 96 -21.07 -2.56 15.86
N LEU A 97 -20.21 -3.26 15.11
CA LEU A 97 -20.62 -4.25 14.11
C LEU A 97 -20.91 -5.63 14.70
N THR A 98 -20.14 -6.06 15.70
CA THR A 98 -20.15 -7.44 16.21
C THR A 98 -20.62 -7.57 17.65
N GLY A 99 -20.68 -6.47 18.41
CA GLY A 99 -20.96 -6.46 19.85
C GLY A 99 -19.76 -6.79 20.73
N HIS A 100 -18.59 -7.10 20.16
CA HIS A 100 -17.39 -7.52 20.90
C HIS A 100 -16.20 -6.59 20.63
N SER A 101 -15.30 -6.41 21.60
CA SER A 101 -14.02 -5.74 21.39
C SER A 101 -13.03 -6.72 20.76
N LEU A 102 -12.46 -6.35 19.62
CA LEU A 102 -11.40 -7.10 18.96
C LEU A 102 -10.13 -7.12 19.81
N ASP A 103 -9.80 -5.98 20.43
CA ASP A 103 -8.62 -5.85 21.30
C ASP A 103 -8.72 -6.81 22.49
N GLN A 104 -9.89 -6.90 23.15
CA GLN A 104 -10.11 -7.84 24.24
C GLN A 104 -10.06 -9.30 23.80
N LEU A 105 -10.60 -9.62 22.63
CA LEU A 105 -10.60 -10.98 22.10
C LEU A 105 -9.18 -11.49 21.78
N LEU A 106 -8.30 -10.60 21.35
CA LEU A 106 -6.92 -10.91 20.97
C LEU A 106 -5.89 -10.58 22.05
N GLY A 107 -6.31 -9.96 23.16
CA GLY A 107 -5.44 -9.55 24.25
C GLY A 107 -4.49 -8.41 23.85
N TRP A 108 -4.92 -7.52 22.95
CA TRP A 108 -4.12 -6.38 22.51
C TRP A 108 -4.21 -5.24 23.52
N GLU A 109 -3.05 -4.71 23.90
CA GLU A 109 -2.91 -3.62 24.87
C GLU A 109 -2.74 -2.25 24.19
N ARG A 110 -2.56 -2.24 22.87
CA ARG A 110 -2.41 -1.04 22.05
C ARG A 110 -3.15 -1.16 20.73
N ASN A 111 -3.35 -0.02 20.08
CA ASN A 111 -3.91 0.07 18.74
C ASN A 111 -3.01 -0.66 17.73
N GLN A 112 -3.58 -1.55 16.92
CA GLN A 112 -2.86 -2.31 15.89
C GLN A 112 -3.06 -1.79 14.47
N PHE A 113 -3.66 -0.61 14.28
CA PHE A 113 -3.96 -0.10 12.94
C PHE A 113 -2.68 0.12 12.12
N ASP A 114 -1.63 0.62 12.76
CA ASP A 114 -0.36 0.85 12.08
C ASP A 114 0.26 -0.44 11.55
N ARG A 115 0.35 -1.45 12.40
CA ARG A 115 0.71 -2.83 12.03
C ARG A 115 -0.14 -3.41 10.90
N LEU A 116 -1.44 -3.12 10.90
CA LEU A 116 -2.32 -3.52 9.81
C LEU A 116 -1.93 -2.82 8.50
N VAL A 117 -1.55 -1.55 8.54
CA VAL A 117 -1.08 -0.82 7.36
C VAL A 117 0.28 -1.33 6.90
N HIS A 118 1.23 -1.63 7.79
CA HIS A 118 2.50 -2.27 7.42
C HIS A 118 2.30 -3.65 6.78
N PHE A 119 1.46 -4.49 7.37
CA PHE A 119 1.07 -5.77 6.76
C PHE A 119 0.43 -5.56 5.37
N SER A 120 -0.50 -4.61 5.28
CA SER A 120 -1.22 -4.29 4.03
C SER A 120 -0.30 -3.69 2.98
N TYR A 121 0.72 -2.92 3.37
CA TYR A 121 1.75 -2.40 2.49
C TYR A 121 2.44 -3.55 1.75
N GLY A 122 2.94 -4.53 2.50
CA GLY A 122 3.53 -5.73 1.92
C GLY A 122 2.54 -6.50 1.05
N LEU A 123 1.35 -6.77 1.57
CA LEU A 123 0.34 -7.60 0.91
C LEU A 123 -0.17 -6.98 -0.40
N LEU A 124 -0.44 -5.68 -0.40
CA LEU A 124 -1.07 -4.98 -1.52
C LEU A 124 -0.04 -4.46 -2.52
N LEU A 125 1.15 -4.01 -2.07
CA LEU A 125 2.12 -3.37 -2.97
C LEU A 125 3.17 -4.32 -3.55
N ALA A 126 3.38 -5.51 -2.99
CA ALA A 126 4.34 -6.46 -3.57
C ALA A 126 4.00 -6.87 -5.01
N TYR A 127 2.71 -6.98 -5.38
CA TYR A 127 2.31 -7.27 -6.77
C TYR A 127 2.57 -6.09 -7.73
N PRO A 128 2.18 -4.84 -7.42
CA PRO A 128 2.64 -3.67 -8.16
C PRO A 128 4.17 -3.59 -8.32
N ILE A 129 4.93 -3.81 -7.24
CA ILE A 129 6.40 -3.80 -7.27
C ILE A 129 6.92 -4.88 -8.22
N ARG A 130 6.34 -6.08 -8.17
CA ARG A 130 6.63 -7.16 -9.12
C ARG A 130 6.42 -6.72 -10.57
N GLU A 131 5.33 -6.01 -10.86
CA GLU A 131 5.05 -5.53 -12.21
C GLU A 131 6.13 -4.55 -12.72
N ILE A 132 6.67 -3.71 -11.83
CA ILE A 132 7.82 -2.83 -12.15
C ILE A 132 9.04 -3.68 -12.54
N PHE A 133 9.42 -4.66 -11.71
CA PHE A 133 10.58 -5.50 -12.00
C PHE A 133 10.43 -6.31 -13.28
N LEU A 134 9.24 -6.81 -13.57
CA LEU A 134 8.97 -7.54 -14.82
C LEU A 134 9.09 -6.65 -16.05
N ARG A 135 8.75 -5.37 -15.93
CA ARG A 135 8.67 -4.44 -17.08
C ARG A 135 9.92 -3.62 -17.30
N VAL A 136 10.53 -3.12 -16.23
CA VAL A 136 11.65 -2.18 -16.29
C VAL A 136 12.98 -2.92 -16.21
N VAL A 137 13.06 -3.92 -15.33
CA VAL A 137 14.29 -4.71 -15.10
C VAL A 137 14.28 -6.02 -15.89
N GLU A 138 13.12 -6.45 -16.38
CA GLU A 138 12.91 -7.68 -17.17
C GLU A 138 13.34 -8.98 -16.47
N VAL A 139 13.21 -9.02 -15.14
CA VAL A 139 13.63 -10.18 -14.33
C VAL A 139 12.85 -11.45 -14.69
N ARG A 140 13.48 -12.61 -14.49
CA ARG A 140 12.92 -13.92 -14.88
C ARG A 140 12.91 -14.91 -13.72
N GLY A 141 11.98 -15.86 -13.79
CA GLY A 141 11.89 -16.98 -12.87
C GLY A 141 11.76 -16.52 -11.40
N PHE A 142 12.58 -17.13 -10.54
CA PHE A 142 12.59 -16.90 -9.10
C PHE A 142 12.74 -15.43 -8.70
N TRP A 143 13.58 -14.66 -9.40
CA TRP A 143 13.84 -13.25 -9.10
C TRP A 143 12.60 -12.36 -9.24
N GLY A 144 11.64 -12.76 -10.08
CA GLY A 144 10.35 -12.07 -10.20
C GLY A 144 9.43 -12.25 -8.99
N TYR A 145 9.83 -13.03 -7.98
CA TYR A 145 9.09 -13.21 -6.73
C TYR A 145 9.91 -12.80 -5.51
N LEU A 146 11.24 -12.95 -5.56
CA LEU A 146 12.11 -12.55 -4.46
C LEU A 146 12.31 -11.02 -4.37
N LEU A 147 12.55 -10.35 -5.51
CA LEU A 147 12.85 -8.91 -5.49
C LEU A 147 11.70 -8.03 -4.96
N PRO A 148 10.41 -8.33 -5.23
CA PRO A 148 9.33 -7.57 -4.62
C PRO A 148 9.26 -7.71 -3.09
N LEU A 149 9.60 -8.89 -2.56
CA LEU A 149 9.71 -9.13 -1.12
C LEU A 149 10.87 -8.31 -0.53
N ASP A 150 12.03 -8.35 -1.18
CA ASP A 150 13.22 -7.60 -0.77
C ASP A 150 13.00 -6.09 -0.77
N VAL A 151 12.36 -5.56 -1.83
CA VAL A 151 11.99 -4.14 -1.89
C VAL A 151 11.02 -3.81 -0.77
N ALA A 152 9.93 -4.56 -0.58
CA ALA A 152 8.97 -4.26 0.48
C ALA A 152 9.61 -4.24 1.88
N LEU A 153 10.52 -5.18 2.16
CA LEU A 153 11.27 -5.21 3.43
C LEU A 153 12.23 -4.03 3.57
N SER A 154 13.03 -3.75 2.54
CA SER A 154 14.04 -2.69 2.59
C SER A 154 13.44 -1.30 2.63
N THR A 155 12.32 -1.05 1.94
CA THR A 155 11.60 0.22 2.02
C THR A 155 10.83 0.37 3.31
N SER A 156 10.29 -0.72 3.89
CA SER A 156 9.75 -0.68 5.25
C SER A 156 10.84 -0.31 6.25
N ALA A 157 12.02 -0.94 6.17
CA ALA A 157 13.15 -0.59 7.04
C ALA A 157 13.61 0.85 6.86
N LEU A 158 13.64 1.36 5.62
CA LEU A 158 13.95 2.75 5.35
C LEU A 158 12.91 3.70 5.96
N TYR A 159 11.63 3.33 5.91
CA TYR A 159 10.54 4.09 6.52
C TYR A 159 10.72 4.18 8.05
N GLU A 160 10.95 3.06 8.74
CA GLU A 160 11.24 3.06 10.19
C GLU A 160 12.43 3.94 10.56
N LEU A 161 13.48 3.94 9.72
CA LEU A 161 14.65 4.79 9.94
C LEU A 161 14.32 6.28 9.77
N ILE A 162 13.42 6.63 8.85
CA ILE A 162 12.94 7.99 8.66
C ILE A 162 12.09 8.41 9.87
N GLU A 163 11.21 7.55 10.37
CA GLU A 163 10.38 7.85 11.55
C GLU A 163 11.23 8.02 12.80
N TRP A 164 12.21 7.13 13.02
CA TRP A 164 13.19 7.30 14.09
C TRP A 164 13.93 8.64 13.97
N GLY A 165 14.43 8.97 12.78
CA GLY A 165 15.12 10.24 12.53
C GLY A 165 14.21 11.48 12.72
N ALA A 166 12.94 11.39 12.32
CA ALA A 166 11.94 12.43 12.54
C ALA A 166 11.66 12.63 14.03
N ALA A 167 11.49 11.53 14.78
CA ALA A 167 11.30 11.58 16.23
C ALA A 167 12.51 12.21 16.94
N GLU A 168 13.73 11.88 16.51
CA GLU A 168 14.96 12.46 17.06
C GLU A 168 15.10 13.96 16.74
N PHE A 169 14.76 14.38 15.51
CA PHE A 169 14.94 15.76 15.06
C PHE A 169 13.86 16.73 15.57
N PHE A 170 12.59 16.34 15.48
CA PHE A 170 11.48 17.19 15.90
C PHE A 170 11.25 17.15 17.41
N GLY A 171 11.54 16.01 18.06
CA GLY A 171 11.36 15.81 19.49
C GLY A 171 9.95 16.09 20.01
N GLY A 172 9.81 16.06 21.34
CA GLY A 172 8.55 16.42 22.02
C GLY A 172 7.37 15.50 21.71
N GLU A 173 6.16 16.02 21.92
CA GLU A 173 4.92 15.25 21.71
C GLU A 173 4.68 14.90 20.24
N LEU A 174 5.11 15.75 19.29
CA LEU A 174 4.95 15.52 17.85
C LEU A 174 5.79 14.32 17.38
N GLY A 175 7.05 14.21 17.82
CA GLY A 175 7.91 13.07 17.48
C GLY A 175 7.41 11.75 18.06
N VAL A 176 6.87 11.77 19.28
CA VAL A 176 6.28 10.57 19.93
C VAL A 176 4.96 10.17 19.29
N ALA A 177 4.12 11.14 18.90
CA ALA A 177 2.87 10.88 18.23
C ALA A 177 3.08 10.29 16.82
N TYR A 178 4.01 10.86 16.06
CA TYR A 178 4.39 10.38 14.72
C TYR A 178 5.02 8.99 14.78
N LEU A 179 5.97 8.75 15.71
CA LEU A 179 6.61 7.44 15.87
C LEU A 179 5.63 6.35 16.33
N GLY A 180 4.46 6.72 16.87
CA GLY A 180 3.36 5.79 17.05
C GLY A 180 3.59 4.60 18.00
N THR A 181 4.73 4.52 18.72
CA THR A 181 5.16 3.29 19.40
C THR A 181 4.23 2.78 20.49
N GLN A 182 3.40 3.64 21.07
CA GLN A 182 2.48 3.30 22.16
C GLN A 182 3.14 2.48 23.30
N GLY A 183 4.44 2.72 23.55
CA GLY A 183 5.23 2.00 24.57
C GLY A 183 5.82 0.66 24.14
N ASP A 184 5.66 0.24 22.89
CA ASP A 184 6.28 -0.97 22.35
C ASP A 184 7.71 -0.69 21.85
N ILE A 185 8.69 -1.20 22.58
CA ILE A 185 10.11 -1.04 22.21
C ILE A 185 10.51 -1.80 20.94
N TRP A 186 9.66 -2.73 20.47
CA TRP A 186 9.92 -3.56 19.30
C TRP A 186 9.05 -3.15 18.10
N ASP A 187 8.48 -1.94 18.10
CA ASP A 187 7.49 -1.56 17.10
C ASP A 187 8.03 -1.69 15.69
N ALA A 188 9.08 -0.92 15.39
CA ALA A 188 9.75 -0.94 14.09
C ALA A 188 10.09 -2.36 13.60
N GLN A 189 10.56 -3.24 14.49
CA GLN A 189 10.86 -4.62 14.12
C GLN A 189 9.61 -5.43 13.77
N LYS A 190 8.51 -5.24 14.50
CA LYS A 190 7.22 -5.89 14.24
C LYS A 190 6.59 -5.33 12.96
N ASP A 191 6.70 -4.03 12.71
CA ASP A 191 6.18 -3.36 11.53
C ASP A 191 6.91 -3.82 10.27
N MET A 192 8.25 -3.83 10.29
CA MET A 192 9.06 -4.45 9.23
C MET A 192 8.73 -5.94 9.01
N ALA A 193 8.56 -6.72 10.09
CA ALA A 193 8.23 -8.14 9.99
C ALA A 193 6.86 -8.36 9.35
N LEU A 194 5.87 -7.54 9.69
CA LEU A 194 4.52 -7.60 9.12
C LEU A 194 4.50 -7.17 7.66
N ALA A 195 5.24 -6.13 7.29
CA ALA A 195 5.43 -5.75 5.89
C ALA A 195 6.06 -6.91 5.09
N GLY A 196 7.10 -7.54 5.63
CA GLY A 196 7.70 -8.73 5.03
C GLY A 196 6.73 -9.90 4.89
N LEU A 197 5.94 -10.18 5.94
CA LEU A 197 4.96 -11.26 5.94
C LEU A 197 3.87 -11.03 4.90
N GLY A 198 3.33 -9.81 4.81
CA GLY A 198 2.35 -9.44 3.80
C GLY A 198 2.89 -9.65 2.39
N ALA A 199 4.11 -9.17 2.12
CA ALA A 199 4.76 -9.34 0.82
C ALA A 199 5.03 -10.81 0.49
N LEU A 200 5.45 -11.60 1.47
CA LEU A 200 5.69 -13.03 1.30
C LEU A 200 4.39 -13.75 0.91
N ILE A 201 3.29 -13.48 1.62
CA ILE A 201 1.98 -14.04 1.31
C ILE A 201 1.55 -13.63 -0.11
N ALA A 202 1.68 -12.36 -0.48
CA ALA A 202 1.34 -11.87 -1.82
C ALA A 202 2.12 -12.60 -2.92
N MET A 203 3.43 -12.80 -2.73
CA MET A 203 4.29 -13.48 -3.70
C MET A 203 4.01 -14.99 -3.77
N LEU A 204 3.72 -15.64 -2.64
CA LEU A 204 3.31 -17.04 -2.62
C LEU A 204 1.97 -17.24 -3.33
N LEU A 205 0.96 -16.41 -3.03
CA LEU A 205 -0.33 -16.46 -3.71
C LEU A 205 -0.19 -16.23 -5.22
N THR A 206 0.65 -15.27 -5.62
CA THR A 206 0.94 -15.00 -7.04
C THR A 206 1.61 -16.20 -7.70
N ALA A 207 2.59 -16.82 -7.04
CA ALA A 207 3.28 -17.99 -7.56
C ALA A 207 2.35 -19.21 -7.70
N LEU A 208 1.51 -19.46 -6.69
CA LEU A 208 0.51 -20.53 -6.70
C LEU A 208 -0.52 -20.32 -7.81
N PHE A 209 -1.04 -19.10 -7.95
CA PHE A 209 -1.97 -18.74 -9.01
C PHE A 209 -1.33 -18.96 -10.39
N ASN A 210 -0.12 -18.45 -10.60
CA ASN A 210 0.57 -18.56 -11.88
C ASN A 210 0.86 -20.03 -12.25
N ARG A 211 1.24 -20.84 -11.26
CA ARG A 211 1.47 -22.29 -11.45
C ARG A 211 0.18 -23.02 -11.80
N GLY A 212 -0.91 -22.75 -11.09
CA GLY A 212 -2.23 -23.36 -11.35
C GLY A 212 -2.80 -22.95 -12.70
N ALA A 213 -2.72 -21.66 -13.05
CA ALA A 213 -3.18 -21.12 -14.32
C ALA A 213 -2.26 -21.45 -15.50
N ARG A 214 -1.05 -21.98 -15.25
CA ARG A 214 0.03 -22.16 -16.24
C ARG A 214 0.29 -20.90 -17.08
N ARG A 215 0.15 -19.73 -16.45
CA ARG A 215 0.14 -18.41 -17.08
C ARG A 215 0.51 -17.35 -16.06
N ASP A 216 1.18 -16.27 -16.48
CA ASP A 216 1.52 -15.13 -15.62
C ASP A 216 0.86 -13.86 -16.15
N PRO A 217 -0.32 -13.47 -15.64
CA PRO A 217 -1.06 -12.31 -16.15
C PRO A 217 -0.27 -10.99 -16.09
N ALA A 218 0.62 -10.83 -15.09
CA ALA A 218 1.47 -9.64 -15.00
C ALA A 218 2.48 -9.62 -16.15
N ARG A 219 3.11 -10.77 -16.45
CA ARG A 219 4.04 -10.89 -17.57
C ARG A 219 3.36 -10.70 -18.92
N ASP A 220 2.20 -11.33 -19.12
CA ASP A 220 1.36 -11.12 -20.31
C ASP A 220 0.97 -9.66 -20.51
N TRP A 221 0.69 -8.95 -19.42
CA TRP A 221 0.37 -7.53 -19.45
C TRP A 221 1.59 -6.71 -19.88
N VAL A 222 2.75 -6.99 -19.29
CA VAL A 222 4.02 -6.33 -19.61
C VAL A 222 4.40 -6.55 -21.07
N ASP A 223 4.29 -7.78 -21.59
CA ASP A 223 4.69 -8.11 -22.95
C ASP A 223 3.80 -7.40 -24.01
N ARG A 224 2.50 -7.20 -23.74
CA ARG A 224 1.60 -6.40 -24.59
C ARG A 224 1.97 -4.93 -24.68
N MET A 225 2.71 -4.41 -23.71
CA MET A 225 3.09 -2.99 -23.65
C MET A 225 4.44 -2.74 -24.34
N LYS A 226 5.17 -3.77 -24.78
CA LYS A 226 6.44 -3.62 -25.51
C LYS A 226 6.18 -3.25 -26.99
N PRO A 227 6.94 -2.30 -27.57
CA PRO A 227 6.84 -1.99 -29.00
C PRO A 227 7.17 -3.23 -29.86
N GLY A 228 6.27 -3.63 -30.79
CA GLY A 228 6.54 -4.71 -31.76
C GLY A 228 5.53 -5.86 -31.84
N HIS A 229 4.44 -5.86 -31.04
CA HIS A 229 3.35 -6.85 -31.11
C HIS A 229 2.01 -6.28 -31.64
N THR A 230 2.06 -5.19 -32.40
CA THR A 230 0.91 -4.59 -33.11
C THR A 230 1.17 -4.51 -34.59
#